data_AF-A0A933DT29-F1
#
_entry.id   AF-A0A933DT29-F1
#
_cell.length_a   1.000
_cell.length_b   1.000
_cell.length_c   1.000
_cell.angle_alpha   90.00
_cell.angle_beta   90.00
_cell.angle_gamma   90.00
#
_symmetry.space_group_name_H-M   'P 1'
#
loop_
_entity.id
_entity.type
_entity.pdbx_description
1 polymer ?
#
loop_
_entity_poly.entity_id
_entity_poly.type
_entity_poly.pdbx_seq_one_letter_code
_entity_poly.pdbx_strand_id
1 'polypeptide(L)'
;MDVLERIFDSPIRAKLLKLFLMNPDVQFSATDASRQLQVRPVQFAAEARRLKELGLIRSNSAWLSTLPSGKVKSKRRTVAKRTKIFAANKEFPLFNELRALALKSAPHAKGPLAAKIKRLGVIKLAVLAGVFIDSPTSRVDMLLVGDGFKKSRFKSLIQWLEIRVGKELNYVAMSTSEFKYRMDMYDRFVRDILEFPHETVINKLGV
;
A
#
# COMPACT_ATOMS: atom_id res chain seq x y z
N MET A 1 -2.70 -1.78 16.93
CA MET A 1 -2.35 -3.04 16.24
C MET A 1 -3.47 -3.37 15.28
N ASP A 2 -3.09 -3.87 14.11
CA ASP A 2 -4.02 -4.33 13.09
C ASP A 2 -4.72 -5.62 13.54
N VAL A 3 -5.91 -5.93 13.01
CA VAL A 3 -6.66 -7.13 13.40
C VAL A 3 -5.88 -8.39 13.00
N LEU A 4 -5.27 -8.39 11.81
CA LEU A 4 -4.46 -9.54 11.39
C LEU A 4 -3.19 -9.71 12.22
N GLU A 5 -2.59 -8.63 12.72
CA GLU A 5 -1.43 -8.73 13.61
C GLU A 5 -1.80 -9.46 14.90
N ARG A 6 -3.02 -9.26 15.40
CA ARG A 6 -3.54 -9.94 16.59
C ARG A 6 -3.91 -11.40 16.33
N ILE A 7 -4.55 -11.70 15.19
CA ILE A 7 -4.95 -13.07 14.83
C ILE A 7 -3.73 -13.98 14.67
N PHE A 8 -2.66 -13.48 14.04
CA PHE A 8 -1.48 -14.28 13.72
C PHE A 8 -0.35 -14.21 14.75
N ASP A 9 -0.56 -13.44 15.83
CA ASP A 9 0.40 -13.18 16.90
C ASP A 9 1.82 -12.80 16.40
N SER A 10 1.88 -12.14 15.25
CA SER A 10 3.14 -11.74 14.63
C SER A 10 2.91 -10.58 13.66
N PRO A 11 3.47 -9.39 13.95
CA PRO A 11 3.29 -8.23 13.08
C PRO A 11 4.01 -8.41 11.74
N ILE A 12 5.14 -9.13 11.74
CA ILE A 12 5.91 -9.37 10.52
C ILE A 12 5.17 -10.37 9.63
N ARG A 13 4.63 -11.45 10.21
CA ARG A 13 3.81 -12.42 9.48
C ARG A 13 2.61 -11.73 8.82
N ALA A 14 1.85 -10.95 9.59
CA ALA A 14 0.68 -10.24 9.08
C ALA A 14 1.04 -9.30 7.92
N LYS A 15 2.17 -8.57 8.01
CA LYS A 15 2.65 -7.71 6.93
C LYS A 15 3.02 -8.50 5.66
N LEU A 16 3.75 -9.61 5.78
CA LEU A 16 4.13 -10.44 4.63
C LEU A 16 2.91 -11.11 4.00
N LEU A 17 1.99 -11.62 4.82
CA LEU A 17 0.72 -12.19 4.36
C LEU A 17 -0.04 -11.17 3.52
N LYS A 18 -0.24 -9.96 4.03
CA LYS A 18 -0.90 -8.88 3.28
C LYS A 18 -0.17 -8.58 1.97
N LEU A 19 1.16 -8.46 1.99
CA LEU A 19 1.94 -8.19 0.77
C LEU A 19 1.67 -9.22 -0.33
N PHE A 20 1.80 -10.52 -0.02
CA PHE A 20 1.68 -11.56 -1.05
C PHE A 20 0.23 -11.82 -1.45
N LEU A 21 -0.72 -11.77 -0.50
CA LEU A 21 -2.14 -11.99 -0.79
C LEU A 21 -2.76 -10.85 -1.61
N MET A 22 -2.33 -9.61 -1.37
CA MET A 22 -2.83 -8.43 -2.08
C MET A 22 -2.16 -8.21 -3.43
N ASN A 23 -1.00 -8.82 -3.67
CA ASN A 23 -0.24 -8.73 -4.91
C ASN A 23 0.11 -10.13 -5.46
N PRO A 24 -0.89 -10.92 -5.84
CA PRO A 24 -0.68 -12.34 -6.13
C PRO A 24 0.10 -12.60 -7.44
N ASP A 25 0.18 -11.59 -8.32
CA ASP A 25 0.90 -11.62 -9.60
C ASP A 25 2.28 -10.96 -9.54
N VAL A 26 2.62 -10.32 -8.42
CA VAL A 26 3.85 -9.55 -8.29
C VAL A 26 4.95 -10.39 -7.66
N GLN A 27 6.14 -10.26 -8.22
CA GLN A 27 7.36 -10.88 -7.72
C GLN A 27 8.18 -9.86 -6.92
N PHE A 28 8.60 -10.24 -5.73
CA PHE A 28 9.36 -9.34 -4.84
C PHE A 28 10.74 -9.90 -4.53
N SER A 29 11.76 -9.04 -4.61
CA SER A 29 13.05 -9.35 -3.98
C SER A 29 12.96 -9.16 -2.46
N ALA A 30 13.81 -9.85 -1.70
CA ALA A 30 13.86 -9.65 -0.24
C ALA A 30 14.13 -8.19 0.12
N THR A 31 14.99 -7.51 -0.65
CA THR A 31 15.35 -6.11 -0.41
C THR A 31 14.18 -5.17 -0.65
N ASP A 32 13.46 -5.35 -1.76
CA ASP A 32 12.34 -4.50 -2.13
C ASP A 32 11.16 -4.67 -1.16
N ALA A 33 10.78 -5.92 -0.87
CA ALA A 33 9.72 -6.21 0.08
C ALA A 33 10.05 -5.72 1.49
N SER A 34 11.31 -5.87 1.94
CA SER A 34 11.74 -5.37 3.26
C SER A 34 11.64 -3.85 3.36
N ARG A 35 12.04 -3.14 2.29
CA ARG A 35 11.93 -1.67 2.21
C ARG A 35 10.48 -1.22 2.21
N GLN A 36 9.62 -1.88 1.43
CA GLN A 36 8.20 -1.57 1.32
C GLN A 36 7.49 -1.79 2.67
N LEU A 37 7.74 -2.91 3.35
CA LEU A 37 7.09 -3.26 4.62
C LEU A 37 7.69 -2.59 5.87
N GLN A 38 8.82 -1.86 5.70
CA GLN A 38 9.63 -1.31 6.79
C GLN A 38 10.01 -2.40 7.81
N VAL A 39 10.53 -3.52 7.32
CA VAL A 39 10.99 -4.67 8.11
C VAL A 39 12.48 -4.91 7.82
N ARG A 40 13.24 -5.37 8.81
CA ARG A 40 14.65 -5.71 8.60
C ARG A 40 14.78 -6.92 7.67
N PRO A 41 15.71 -6.93 6.70
CA PRO A 41 15.86 -8.04 5.75
C PRO A 41 16.02 -9.42 6.40
N VAL A 42 16.70 -9.50 7.54
CA VAL A 42 16.87 -10.75 8.30
C VAL A 42 15.53 -11.29 8.81
N GLN A 43 14.68 -10.41 9.35
CA GLN A 43 13.37 -10.80 9.86
C GLN A 43 12.41 -11.15 8.71
N PHE A 44 12.48 -10.41 7.60
CA PHE A 44 11.74 -10.73 6.38
C PHE A 44 12.13 -12.13 5.87
N ALA A 45 13.43 -12.41 5.76
CA ALA A 45 13.91 -13.69 5.24
C ALA A 45 13.51 -14.88 6.13
N ALA A 46 13.57 -14.71 7.45
CA ALA A 46 13.14 -15.73 8.40
C ALA A 46 11.65 -16.04 8.26
N GLU A 47 10.79 -15.02 8.17
CA GLU A 47 9.35 -15.22 8.04
C GLU A 47 8.95 -15.70 6.64
N ALA A 48 9.59 -15.19 5.59
CA ALA A 48 9.38 -15.68 4.22
C ALA A 48 9.75 -17.16 4.08
N ARG A 49 10.78 -17.64 4.79
CA ARG A 49 11.11 -19.06 4.82
C ARG A 49 9.96 -19.89 5.41
N ARG A 50 9.36 -19.45 6.51
CA ARG A 50 8.21 -20.12 7.12
C ARG A 50 6.99 -20.14 6.19
N LEU A 51 6.67 -19.00 5.58
CA LEU A 51 5.57 -18.93 4.60
C LEU A 51 5.81 -19.81 3.38
N LYS A 52 7.08 -20.02 3.00
CA LYS A 52 7.45 -20.95 1.93
C LYS A 52 7.27 -22.40 2.37
N GLU A 53 7.72 -22.75 3.58
CA GLU A 53 7.56 -24.10 4.16
C GLU A 53 6.07 -24.46 4.30
N LEU A 54 5.22 -23.48 4.61
CA LEU A 54 3.75 -23.62 4.59
C LEU A 54 3.16 -23.74 3.17
N GLY A 55 3.94 -23.47 2.12
CA GLY A 55 3.47 -23.50 0.73
C GLY A 55 2.68 -22.27 0.29
N LEU A 56 2.53 -21.23 1.12
CA LEU A 56 1.80 -20.02 0.78
C LEU A 56 2.56 -19.15 -0.24
N ILE A 57 3.89 -19.17 -0.19
CA ILE A 57 4.74 -18.43 -1.13
C ILE A 57 5.72 -19.36 -1.84
N ARG A 58 6.01 -19.03 -3.10
CA ARG A 58 7.07 -19.66 -3.89
C ARG A 58 8.32 -18.80 -3.84
N SER A 59 9.48 -19.43 -3.93
CA SER A 59 10.75 -18.72 -4.09
C SER A 59 11.53 -19.27 -5.26
N ASN A 60 11.89 -18.43 -6.22
CA ASN A 60 12.79 -18.75 -7.32
C ASN A 60 14.02 -17.83 -7.24
N SER A 61 14.98 -18.04 -8.15
CA SER A 61 16.12 -17.13 -8.32
C SER A 61 16.05 -16.53 -9.70
N ALA A 62 16.05 -15.21 -9.80
CA ALA A 62 16.15 -14.53 -11.09
C ALA A 62 17.29 -13.51 -11.08
N TRP A 63 17.72 -13.13 -12.27
CA TRP A 63 18.74 -12.12 -12.48
C TRP A 63 18.07 -10.75 -12.37
N LEU A 64 18.39 -10.00 -11.30
CA LEU A 64 17.98 -8.61 -11.17
C LEU A 64 19.19 -7.70 -11.43
N SER A 65 19.00 -6.67 -12.24
CA SER A 65 19.96 -5.57 -12.38
C SER A 65 19.87 -4.69 -11.13
N THR A 66 20.88 -4.77 -10.27
CA THR A 66 20.97 -3.88 -9.10
C THR A 66 21.88 -2.71 -9.40
N LEU A 67 21.50 -1.52 -8.98
CA LEU A 67 22.42 -0.38 -8.91
C LEU A 67 23.49 -0.71 -7.86
N PRO A 68 24.79 -0.51 -8.13
CA PRO A 68 25.84 -0.77 -7.16
C PRO A 68 25.61 0.06 -5.88
N SER A 69 25.42 -0.60 -4.74
CA SER A 69 25.40 0.04 -3.43
C SER A 69 26.85 0.25 -2.96
N GLY A 70 27.52 1.24 -3.54
CA GLY A 70 28.88 1.61 -3.17
C GLY A 70 29.23 3.01 -3.68
N LYS A 71 29.87 3.83 -2.84
CA LYS A 71 30.43 5.13 -3.22
C LYS A 71 31.60 4.91 -4.20
N VAL A 72 31.32 4.66 -5.48
CA VAL A 72 32.35 4.67 -6.53
C VAL A 72 31.91 5.62 -7.62
N LYS A 73 32.61 6.74 -7.73
CA LYS A 73 32.41 7.84 -8.70
C LYS A 73 32.81 7.44 -10.15
N SER A 74 32.64 6.20 -10.57
CA SER A 74 33.02 5.76 -11.92
C SER A 74 31.91 4.92 -12.53
N LYS A 75 31.42 5.36 -13.71
CA LYS A 75 30.44 4.74 -14.61
C LYS A 75 29.44 3.77 -13.94
N ARG A 76 28.18 4.21 -13.74
CA ARG A 76 27.03 3.39 -13.31
C ARG A 76 26.81 2.19 -14.25
N ARG A 77 27.58 1.12 -14.10
CA ARG A 77 27.32 -0.17 -14.73
C ARG A 77 26.34 -0.94 -13.85
N THR A 78 25.17 -1.26 -14.39
CA THR A 78 24.22 -2.19 -13.76
C THR A 78 24.85 -3.58 -13.73
N VAL A 79 25.04 -4.14 -12.54
CA VAL A 79 25.51 -5.53 -12.39
C VAL A 79 24.28 -6.41 -12.19
N ALA A 80 24.10 -7.37 -13.09
CA ALA A 80 23.07 -8.40 -12.93
C ALA A 80 23.51 -9.37 -11.84
N LYS A 81 22.78 -9.40 -10.72
CA LYS A 81 23.04 -10.32 -9.61
C LYS A 81 21.90 -11.32 -9.50
N ARG A 82 22.24 -12.60 -9.37
CA ARG A 82 21.26 -13.65 -9.09
C ARG A 82 20.68 -13.41 -7.70
N THR A 83 19.41 -13.04 -7.65
CA THR A 83 18.71 -12.64 -6.44
C THR A 83 17.53 -13.58 -6.20
N LYS A 84 17.32 -13.95 -4.93
CA LYS A 84 16.16 -14.74 -4.54
C LYS A 84 14.92 -13.87 -4.57
N ILE A 85 13.91 -14.34 -5.28
CA ILE A 85 12.63 -13.68 -5.48
C ILE A 85 11.55 -14.53 -4.83
N PHE A 86 10.52 -13.84 -4.33
CA PHE A 86 9.38 -14.43 -3.65
C PHE A 86 8.09 -14.00 -4.36
N ALA A 87 7.16 -14.93 -4.49
CA ALA A 87 5.86 -14.69 -5.11
C ALA A 87 4.78 -15.47 -4.37
N ALA A 88 3.53 -15.01 -4.45
CA ALA A 88 2.40 -15.73 -3.91
C ALA A 88 2.20 -17.09 -4.61
N ASN A 89 1.80 -18.12 -3.86
CA ASN A 89 1.35 -19.39 -4.42
C ASN A 89 -0.17 -19.39 -4.55
N LYS A 90 -0.69 -19.10 -5.73
CA LYS A 90 -2.15 -19.10 -5.99
C LYS A 90 -2.80 -20.48 -5.88
N GLU A 91 -2.00 -21.55 -5.97
CA GLU A 91 -2.47 -22.94 -5.84
C GLU A 91 -2.55 -23.40 -4.37
N PHE A 92 -2.22 -22.53 -3.41
CA PHE A 92 -2.35 -22.86 -2.00
C PHE A 92 -3.84 -23.07 -1.63
N PRO A 93 -4.22 -24.16 -0.93
CA PRO A 93 -5.63 -24.51 -0.72
C PRO A 93 -6.49 -23.44 -0.07
N LEU A 94 -5.93 -22.64 0.84
CA LEU A 94 -6.65 -21.56 1.56
C LEU A 94 -6.32 -20.16 1.02
N PHE A 95 -5.82 -20.07 -0.22
CA PHE A 95 -5.32 -18.80 -0.76
C PHE A 95 -6.42 -17.75 -0.83
N ASN A 96 -7.58 -18.12 -1.36
CA ASN A 96 -8.69 -17.20 -1.60
C ASN A 96 -9.32 -16.74 -0.28
N GLU A 97 -9.43 -17.62 0.70
CA GLU A 97 -9.97 -17.36 2.04
C GLU A 97 -9.05 -16.40 2.79
N LEU A 98 -7.74 -16.65 2.77
CA LEU A 98 -6.76 -15.76 3.38
C LEU A 98 -6.73 -14.40 2.68
N ARG A 99 -6.86 -14.37 1.35
CA ARG A 99 -6.94 -13.13 0.59
C ARG A 99 -8.20 -12.34 0.92
N ALA A 100 -9.36 -13.00 1.00
CA ALA A 100 -10.61 -12.37 1.40
C ALA A 100 -10.53 -11.82 2.83
N LEU A 101 -9.88 -12.56 3.75
CA LEU A 101 -9.61 -12.07 5.10
C LEU A 101 -8.70 -10.84 5.08
N ALA A 102 -7.64 -10.85 4.26
CA ALA A 102 -6.74 -9.70 4.10
C ALA A 102 -7.49 -8.46 3.58
N LEU A 103 -8.35 -8.63 2.57
CA LEU A 103 -9.20 -7.57 2.02
C LEU A 103 -10.15 -7.00 3.08
N LYS A 104 -10.88 -7.86 3.79
CA LYS A 104 -11.81 -7.43 4.86
C LYS A 104 -11.09 -6.82 6.07
N SER A 105 -9.85 -7.24 6.32
CA SER A 105 -9.02 -6.67 7.39
C SER A 105 -8.37 -5.34 7.02
N ALA A 106 -8.46 -4.92 5.75
CA ALA A 106 -7.93 -3.64 5.32
C ALA A 106 -8.49 -2.51 6.19
N PRO A 107 -7.77 -1.40 6.37
CA PRO A 107 -8.11 -0.41 7.38
C PRO A 107 -9.49 0.24 7.16
N HIS A 108 -10.54 -0.29 7.79
CA HIS A 108 -11.84 0.41 7.97
C HIS A 108 -11.72 1.53 9.04
N ALA A 109 -10.48 1.97 9.31
CA ALA A 109 -10.10 2.64 10.54
C ALA A 109 -10.28 4.15 10.40
N LYS A 110 -11.52 4.61 10.19
CA LYS A 110 -11.88 6.04 10.13
C LYS A 110 -11.22 6.83 11.26
N GLY A 111 -11.22 6.31 12.49
CA GLY A 111 -10.69 7.02 13.67
C GLY A 111 -9.18 7.32 13.59
N PRO A 112 -8.30 6.30 13.70
CA PRO A 112 -6.84 6.51 13.67
C PRO A 112 -6.34 7.18 12.39
N LEU A 113 -7.00 6.92 11.26
CA LEU A 113 -6.67 7.52 9.98
C LEU A 113 -7.06 9.00 9.95
N ALA A 114 -8.28 9.37 10.35
CA ALA A 114 -8.70 10.77 10.42
C ALA A 114 -7.76 11.58 11.32
N ALA A 115 -7.34 11.03 12.47
CA ALA A 115 -6.39 11.69 13.36
C ALA A 115 -5.03 11.94 12.69
N LYS A 116 -4.50 10.98 11.92
CA LYS A 116 -3.26 11.15 11.16
C LYS A 116 -3.42 12.15 10.01
N ILE A 117 -4.54 12.11 9.29
CA ILE A 117 -4.83 13.04 8.19
C ILE A 117 -4.94 14.48 8.72
N LYS A 118 -5.62 14.70 9.85
CA LYS A 118 -5.71 16.03 10.49
C LYS A 118 -4.34 16.61 10.87
N ARG A 119 -3.34 15.77 11.16
CA ARG A 119 -1.96 16.21 11.48
C ARG A 119 -1.16 16.63 10.24
N LEU A 120 -1.65 16.37 9.03
CA LEU A 120 -0.98 16.80 7.80
C LEU A 120 -1.02 18.31 7.62
N GLY A 121 -2.14 18.95 7.97
CA GLY A 121 -2.40 20.37 7.77
C GLY A 121 -3.90 20.67 7.70
N VAL A 122 -4.27 21.68 6.93
CA VAL A 122 -5.67 22.07 6.76
C VAL A 122 -6.32 21.19 5.69
N ILE A 123 -6.85 20.04 6.11
CA ILE A 123 -7.59 19.12 5.24
C ILE A 123 -9.07 19.49 5.23
N LYS A 124 -9.64 19.58 4.03
CA LYS A 124 -11.05 19.92 3.75
C LYS A 124 -11.87 18.70 3.33
N LEU A 125 -11.28 17.81 2.53
CA LEU A 125 -11.92 16.56 2.12
C LEU A 125 -10.89 15.43 2.12
N ALA A 126 -11.27 14.26 2.61
CA ALA A 126 -10.49 13.04 2.49
C ALA A 126 -11.44 11.87 2.21
N VAL A 127 -11.27 11.24 1.06
CA VAL A 127 -12.09 10.15 0.56
C VAL A 127 -11.21 8.93 0.35
N LEU A 128 -11.70 7.77 0.77
CA LEU A 128 -11.12 6.47 0.49
C LEU A 128 -11.99 5.74 -0.52
N ALA A 129 -11.38 5.09 -1.48
CA ALA A 129 -12.04 4.30 -2.49
C ALA A 129 -11.16 3.08 -2.81
N GLY A 130 -11.47 2.37 -3.89
CA GLY A 130 -10.57 1.33 -4.38
C GLY A 130 -10.37 0.19 -3.39
N VAL A 131 -9.11 -0.08 -3.10
CA VAL A 131 -8.68 -1.16 -2.18
C VAL A 131 -9.23 -1.03 -0.75
N PHE A 132 -9.64 0.17 -0.33
CA PHE A 132 -10.17 0.37 1.03
C PHE A 132 -11.61 -0.10 1.20
N ILE A 133 -12.37 -0.17 0.10
CA ILE A 133 -13.79 -0.55 0.10
C ILE A 133 -14.05 -1.77 -0.78
N ASP A 134 -13.00 -2.55 -1.09
CA ASP A 134 -13.04 -3.72 -1.98
C ASP A 134 -13.65 -3.42 -3.37
N SER A 135 -13.35 -2.23 -3.91
CA SER A 135 -13.83 -1.79 -5.23
C SER A 135 -12.65 -1.69 -6.22
N PRO A 136 -12.19 -2.80 -6.82
CA PRO A 136 -10.99 -2.81 -7.66
C PRO A 136 -11.11 -1.97 -8.94
N THR A 137 -12.33 -1.57 -9.33
CA THR A 137 -12.61 -0.73 -10.50
C THR A 137 -12.41 0.76 -10.25
N SER A 138 -12.18 1.18 -8.99
CA SER A 138 -11.94 2.58 -8.68
C SER A 138 -10.66 3.10 -9.33
N ARG A 139 -10.71 4.33 -9.85
CA ARG A 139 -9.56 5.00 -10.46
C ARG A 139 -8.52 5.45 -9.44
N VAL A 140 -8.93 5.60 -8.18
CA VAL A 140 -8.07 5.95 -7.04
C VAL A 140 -8.46 5.15 -5.81
N ASP A 141 -7.48 4.92 -4.95
CA ASP A 141 -7.67 4.40 -3.61
C ASP A 141 -7.86 5.53 -2.58
N MET A 142 -7.31 6.72 -2.83
CA MET A 142 -7.44 7.86 -1.91
C MET A 142 -7.45 9.21 -2.63
N LEU A 143 -8.39 10.07 -2.27
CA LEU A 143 -8.41 11.49 -2.62
C LEU A 143 -8.22 12.35 -1.37
N LEU A 144 -7.26 13.27 -1.41
CA LEU A 144 -7.01 14.25 -0.35
C LEU A 144 -7.11 15.67 -0.89
N VAL A 145 -7.98 16.48 -0.31
CA VAL A 145 -8.13 17.89 -0.62
C VAL A 145 -7.78 18.72 0.61
N GLY A 146 -6.79 19.59 0.47
CA GLY A 146 -6.39 20.47 1.56
C GLY A 146 -5.23 21.38 1.17
N ASP A 147 -4.96 22.33 2.06
CA ASP A 147 -3.99 23.39 1.80
C ASP A 147 -2.84 23.35 2.83
N GLY A 148 -1.65 23.73 2.39
CA GLY A 148 -0.50 23.97 3.27
C GLY A 148 0.08 22.74 3.98
N PHE A 149 -0.22 21.50 3.54
CA PHE A 149 0.37 20.30 4.14
C PHE A 149 1.75 19.98 3.55
N LYS A 150 2.69 19.54 4.40
CA LYS A 150 4.06 19.21 3.98
C LYS A 150 4.08 17.90 3.19
N LYS A 151 4.73 17.90 2.01
CA LYS A 151 4.92 16.71 1.16
C LYS A 151 5.55 15.54 1.92
N SER A 152 6.49 15.80 2.83
CA SER A 152 7.14 14.75 3.64
C SER A 152 6.16 14.02 4.56
N ARG A 153 5.27 14.75 5.24
CA ARG A 153 4.25 14.15 6.13
C ARG A 153 3.24 13.34 5.34
N PHE A 154 2.84 13.84 4.17
CA PHE A 154 1.94 13.13 3.27
C PHE A 154 2.58 11.81 2.78
N LYS A 155 3.84 11.85 2.34
CA LYS A 155 4.59 10.64 1.96
C LYS A 155 4.66 9.62 3.10
N SER A 156 4.89 10.07 4.34
CA SER A 156 4.87 9.18 5.51
C SER A 156 3.48 8.60 5.80
N LEU A 157 2.40 9.34 5.54
CA LEU A 157 1.04 8.81 5.67
C LEU A 157 0.78 7.71 4.63
N ILE A 158 1.09 7.98 3.36
CA ILE A 158 0.92 7.02 2.27
C ILE A 158 1.73 5.76 2.56
N GLN A 159 3.00 5.88 2.91
CA GLN A 159 3.84 4.74 3.27
C GLN A 159 3.25 3.94 4.44
N TRP A 160 2.71 4.62 5.46
CA TRP A 160 2.05 3.96 6.59
C TRP A 160 0.79 3.20 6.15
N LEU A 161 0.01 3.74 5.21
CA LEU A 161 -1.17 3.08 4.64
C LEU A 161 -0.78 1.88 3.77
N GLU A 162 0.21 2.02 2.88
CA GLU A 162 0.68 0.96 1.99
C GLU A 162 1.17 -0.26 2.76
N ILE A 163 1.91 -0.07 3.85
CA ILE A 163 2.33 -1.18 4.74
C ILE A 163 1.12 -1.90 5.34
N ARG A 164 0.09 -1.14 5.69
CA ARG A 164 -1.08 -1.65 6.40
C ARG A 164 -2.09 -2.33 5.48
N VAL A 165 -2.20 -1.86 4.25
CA VAL A 165 -2.97 -2.48 3.17
C VAL A 165 -2.19 -3.65 2.57
N GLY A 166 -0.86 -3.56 2.51
CA GLY A 166 0.01 -4.53 1.84
C GLY A 166 0.08 -4.35 0.33
N LYS A 167 -0.31 -3.18 -0.19
CA LYS A 167 -0.32 -2.86 -1.62
C LYS A 167 0.02 -1.38 -1.82
N GLU A 168 0.66 -1.05 -2.94
CA GLU A 168 0.86 0.34 -3.36
C GLU A 168 -0.49 1.01 -3.62
N LEU A 169 -0.61 2.28 -3.24
CA LEU A 169 -1.88 3.00 -3.33
C LEU A 169 -1.87 3.99 -4.49
N ASN A 170 -2.94 3.98 -5.28
CA ASN A 170 -3.23 5.04 -6.23
C ASN A 170 -3.90 6.18 -5.49
N TYR A 171 -3.25 7.34 -5.39
CA TYR A 171 -3.81 8.48 -4.68
C TYR A 171 -3.71 9.76 -5.49
N VAL A 172 -4.60 10.70 -5.18
CA VAL A 172 -4.53 12.07 -5.67
C VAL A 172 -4.61 13.02 -4.49
N ALA A 173 -3.75 14.03 -4.51
CA ALA A 173 -3.78 15.11 -3.54
C ALA A 173 -3.78 16.45 -4.28
N MET A 174 -4.72 17.32 -3.97
CA MET A 174 -4.91 18.62 -4.63
C MET A 174 -5.28 19.71 -3.62
N SER A 175 -5.09 20.97 -4.02
CA SER A 175 -5.51 22.11 -3.20
C SER A 175 -7.03 22.25 -3.16
N THR A 176 -7.55 23.00 -2.19
CA THR A 176 -8.98 23.29 -2.15
C THR A 176 -9.44 24.10 -3.37
N SER A 177 -8.60 25.00 -3.88
CA SER A 177 -8.89 25.80 -5.07
C SER A 177 -8.99 24.94 -6.33
N GLU A 178 -8.05 24.01 -6.53
CA GLU A 178 -8.04 23.10 -7.67
C GLU A 178 -9.26 22.18 -7.66
N PHE A 179 -9.59 21.60 -6.50
CA PHE A 179 -10.76 20.74 -6.35
C PHE A 179 -12.06 21.46 -6.71
N LYS A 180 -12.25 22.67 -6.19
CA LYS A 180 -13.44 23.49 -6.50
C LYS A 180 -13.53 23.81 -7.99
N TYR A 181 -12.43 24.27 -8.59
CA TYR A 181 -12.38 24.53 -10.03
C TYR A 181 -12.77 23.30 -10.85
N ARG A 182 -12.21 22.13 -10.53
CA ARG A 182 -12.53 20.87 -11.24
C ARG A 182 -13.98 20.45 -11.02
N MET A 183 -14.55 20.70 -9.85
CA MET A 183 -15.98 20.47 -9.58
C MET A 183 -16.87 21.37 -10.44
N ASP A 184 -16.58 22.67 -10.46
CA ASP A 184 -17.34 23.69 -11.20
C ASP A 184 -17.26 23.44 -12.71
N MET A 185 -16.14 22.89 -13.19
CA MET A 185 -15.92 22.48 -14.58
C MET A 185 -16.44 21.08 -14.91
N TYR A 186 -17.16 20.43 -14.00
CA TYR A 186 -17.73 19.09 -14.22
C TYR A 186 -16.66 18.06 -14.64
N ASP A 187 -15.47 18.16 -14.07
CA ASP A 187 -14.36 17.26 -14.38
C ASP A 187 -14.76 15.81 -14.12
N ARG A 188 -14.67 14.98 -15.17
CA ARG A 188 -15.08 13.57 -15.12
C ARG A 188 -14.35 12.81 -14.02
N PHE A 189 -13.06 13.06 -13.80
CA PHE A 189 -12.29 12.31 -12.82
C PHE A 189 -12.73 12.62 -11.39
N VAL A 190 -12.94 13.90 -11.05
CA VAL A 190 -13.45 14.28 -9.72
C VAL A 190 -14.87 13.75 -9.50
N ARG A 191 -15.73 13.82 -10.51
CA ARG A 191 -17.08 13.26 -10.47
C ARG A 191 -17.09 11.76 -10.27
N ASP A 192 -16.31 11.01 -11.08
CA ASP A 192 -16.17 9.56 -10.95
C ASP A 192 -15.87 9.18 -9.49
N ILE A 193 -14.91 9.86 -8.85
CA ILE A 193 -14.51 9.55 -7.47
C ILE A 193 -15.65 9.75 -6.46
N LEU A 194 -16.49 10.76 -6.65
CA LEU A 194 -17.58 11.10 -5.72
C LEU A 194 -18.89 10.36 -6.05
N GLU A 195 -19.10 9.94 -7.29
CA GLU A 195 -20.29 9.23 -7.71
C GLU A 195 -20.13 7.71 -7.51
N PHE A 196 -18.93 7.17 -7.69
CA PHE A 196 -18.66 5.75 -7.40
C PHE A 196 -18.64 5.47 -5.89
N PRO A 197 -18.82 4.19 -5.48
CA PRO A 197 -18.69 3.81 -4.08
C PRO A 197 -17.40 4.35 -3.48
N HIS A 198 -17.54 5.08 -2.39
CA HIS A 198 -16.43 5.68 -1.67
C HIS A 198 -16.80 5.87 -0.20
N GLU A 199 -15.78 6.03 0.64
CA GLU A 199 -15.92 6.25 2.07
C GLU A 199 -15.26 7.58 2.46
N THR A 200 -16.07 8.50 2.98
CA THR A 200 -15.57 9.81 3.39
C THR A 200 -15.06 9.78 4.84
N VAL A 201 -13.79 10.17 5.02
CA VAL A 201 -13.10 10.20 6.31
C VAL A 201 -13.13 11.60 6.93
N ILE A 202 -13.02 12.64 6.09
CA ILE A 202 -13.16 14.04 6.48
C ILE A 202 -14.01 14.71 5.40
N ASN A 203 -15.11 15.35 5.79
CA ASN A 203 -15.89 16.20 4.89
C ASN A 203 -16.16 17.55 5.56
N LYS A 204 -15.50 18.60 5.06
CA LYS A 204 -15.79 20.00 5.42
C LYS A 204 -16.33 20.81 4.24
N LEU A 205 -16.49 20.16 3.08
CA LEU A 205 -16.94 20.80 1.84
C LEU A 205 -18.42 20.55 1.56
N GLY A 206 -19.05 19.60 2.26
CA GLY A 206 -20.47 19.29 2.12
C GLY A 206 -20.82 18.58 0.82
N VAL A 207 -19.81 17.96 0.18
CA VAL A 207 -19.92 17.17 -1.06
C VAL A 207 -19.90 15.69 -0.78
#